data_AF-A0A5C6XLF8-F1
#
_entry.id   AF-A0A5C6XLF8-F1
#
_cell.length_a   1.000
_cell.length_b   1.000
_cell.length_c   1.000
_cell.angle_alpha   90.00
_cell.angle_beta   90.00
_cell.angle_gamma   90.00
#
_symmetry.space_group_name_H-M   'P 1'
#
loop_
_entity.id
_entity.type
_entity.pdbx_description
1 polymer ?
#
loop_
_entity_poly.entity_id
_entity_poly.type
_entity_poly.pdbx_seq_one_letter_code
_entity_poly.pdbx_strand_id
1 'polypeptide(L)' 'MNRILTFLFLTLICLNTFRQSATELNEESKKLIEIQEFDKAVPNLKQAAELGNAESQYNLGYCYQAGIGVEQNSEKAIE' A
#
# COMPACT_ATOMS: atom_id res chain seq x y z
N MET A 1 12.90 24.62 26.93
CA MET A 1 13.52 23.36 26.47
C MET A 1 12.48 22.32 26.02
N ASN A 2 11.34 22.17 26.69
CA ASN A 2 10.41 21.04 26.42
C ASN A 2 9.57 21.15 25.13
N ARG A 3 9.24 22.34 24.62
CA ARG A 3 8.38 22.46 23.42
C ARG A 3 9.02 21.86 22.16
N ILE A 4 10.32 22.10 21.94
CA ILE A 4 11.06 21.54 20.80
C ILE A 4 11.13 20.01 20.90
N LEU A 5 11.36 19.47 22.10
CA LEU A 5 11.40 18.02 22.32
C LEU A 5 10.03 17.37 22.08
N THR A 6 8.93 18.02 22.48
CA THR A 6 7.57 17.53 22.20
C THR A 6 7.25 17.54 20.70
N PHE A 7 7.65 18.58 19.95
CA PHE A 7 7.47 18.62 18.50
C PHE A 7 8.28 17.53 17.78
N LEU A 8 9.52 17.27 18.22
CA LEU A 8 10.36 16.19 17.70
C LEU A 8 9.73 14.81 17.97
N PHE A 9 9.19 14.59 19.17
CA PHE A 9 8.48 13.35 19.49
C PHE A 9 7.19 13.19 18.68
N LEU A 10 6.40 14.25 18.49
CA LEU A 10 5.14 14.18 17.75
C LEU A 10 5.37 13.85 16.27
N THR A 11 6.37 14.49 15.66
CA THR A 11 6.74 14.24 14.26
C THR A 11 7.31 12.84 14.06
N LEU A 12 8.10 12.34 15.01
CA LEU A 12 8.62 10.96 14.98
C LEU A 12 7.50 9.92 15.12
N ILE A 13 6.51 10.17 15.99
CA ILE A 13 5.33 9.31 16.14
C ILE A 13 4.52 9.31 14.83
N CYS A 14 4.25 10.48 14.25
CA CYS A 14 3.55 10.60 12.97
C CYS A 14 4.28 9.89 11.82
N LEU A 15 5.61 9.98 11.76
CA LEU A 15 6.39 9.30 10.73
C LEU A 15 6.34 7.77 10.90
N ASN A 16 6.34 7.29 12.14
CA ASN A 16 6.23 5.86 12.44
C ASN A 16 4.83 5.30 12.18
N THR A 17 3.76 6.00 12.55
CA THR A 17 2.38 5.56 12.25
C THR A 17 2.08 5.58 10.75
N PHE A 18 2.60 6.58 10.02
CA PHE A 18 2.51 6.62 8.56
C PHE A 18 3.23 5.43 7.91
N ARG A 19 4.44 5.12 8.38
CA ARG A 19 5.21 3.96 7.90
C ARG A 19 4.53 2.62 8.23
N GLN A 20 3.96 2.52 9.43
CA GLN A 20 3.30 1.30 9.90
C GLN A 20 2.04 0.97 9.08
N SER A 21 1.27 1.97 8.67
CA SER A 21 0.09 1.78 7.82
C SER A 21 0.45 1.17 6.45
N ALA A 22 1.53 1.64 5.81
CA ALA A 22 1.98 1.09 4.54
C ALA A 22 2.47 -0.38 4.64
N THR A 23 3.00 -0.77 5.79
CA THR A 23 3.43 -2.17 6.03
C THR A 23 2.26 -3.10 6.35
N GLU A 24 1.28 -2.64 7.13
CA GLU A 24 0.11 -3.46 7.50
C GLU A 24 -0.76 -3.80 6.29
N LEU A 25 -1.00 -2.81 5.41
CA LEU A 25 -1.74 -3.00 4.16
C LEU A 25 -1.07 -4.02 3.24
N ASN A 26 0.27 -4.05 3.22
CA ASN A 26 1.03 -4.97 2.39
C ASN A 26 0.95 -6.41 2.92
N GLU A 27 1.09 -6.61 4.24
CA GLU A 27 0.97 -7.94 4.85
C GLU A 27 -0.46 -8.52 4.68
N GLU A 28 -1.49 -7.69 4.82
CA GLU A 28 -2.86 -8.11 4.55
C GLU A 28 -3.06 -8.47 3.07
N SER A 29 -2.55 -7.64 2.16
CA SER A 29 -2.62 -7.90 0.72
C SER A 29 -1.89 -9.20 0.35
N LYS A 30 -0.75 -9.49 0.96
CA LYS A 30 0.04 -10.72 0.72
C LYS A 30 -0.76 -11.96 1.07
N LYS A 31 -1.44 -11.94 2.22
CA LYS A 31 -2.33 -13.02 2.64
C LYS A 31 -3.50 -13.22 1.68
N LEU A 32 -4.09 -12.13 1.17
CA LEU A 32 -5.19 -12.19 0.20
C LEU A 32 -4.75 -12.73 -1.16
N ILE A 33 -3.52 -12.43 -1.59
CA ILE A 33 -2.90 -12.98 -2.81
C ILE A 33 -2.64 -14.48 -2.67
N GLU A 34 -2.19 -14.95 -1.49
CA GLU A 34 -1.99 -16.39 -1.23
C GLU A 34 -3.29 -17.19 -1.35
N ILE A 35 -4.42 -16.62 -0.93
CA ILE A 35 -5.75 -17.23 -1.07
C ILE A 35 -6.42 -16.92 -2.43
N GLN A 36 -5.72 -16.26 -3.36
CA GLN A 36 -6.20 -15.85 -4.68
C GLN A 36 -7.47 -14.97 -4.68
N GLU A 37 -7.75 -14.25 -3.59
CA GLU A 37 -8.87 -13.32 -3.50
C GLU A 37 -8.46 -11.89 -3.90
N PHE A 38 -8.11 -11.72 -5.17
CA PHE A 38 -7.57 -10.46 -5.68
C PHE A 38 -8.58 -9.30 -5.69
N ASP A 39 -9.87 -9.56 -5.87
CA ASP A 39 -10.93 -8.53 -5.79
C ASP A 39 -10.89 -7.77 -4.46
N LYS A 40 -10.52 -8.46 -3.37
CA LYS A 40 -10.38 -7.88 -2.03
C LYS A 40 -8.98 -7.32 -1.77
N ALA A 41 -7.96 -7.82 -2.46
CA ALA A 41 -6.59 -7.34 -2.33
C ALA A 41 -6.38 -5.98 -3.03
N VAL A 42 -7.02 -5.76 -4.18
CA VAL A 42 -6.85 -4.56 -5.01
C VAL A 42 -7.04 -3.24 -4.24
N PRO A 43 -8.09 -3.06 -3.40
CA PRO A 43 -8.24 -1.84 -2.61
C PRO A 43 -7.05 -1.56 -1.70
N ASN A 44 -6.55 -2.58 -1.01
CA ASN A 44 -5.40 -2.44 -0.11
C ASN A 44 -4.12 -2.18 -0.88
N LEU A 45 -3.94 -2.84 -2.04
CA LEU A 45 -2.82 -2.61 -2.94
C LEU A 45 -2.79 -1.17 -3.45
N LYS A 46 -3.95 -0.59 -3.81
CA LYS A 46 -4.05 0.83 -4.19
C LYS A 46 -3.61 1.75 -3.08
N GLN A 47 -4.15 1.56 -1.88
CA GLN A 47 -3.81 2.41 -0.74
C GLN A 47 -2.33 2.31 -0.37
N ALA A 48 -1.76 1.10 -0.37
CA ALA A 48 -0.34 0.90 -0.11
C ALA A 48 0.55 1.47 -1.23
N ALA A 49 0.12 1.37 -2.50
CA ALA A 49 0.81 1.96 -3.64
C ALA A 49 0.84 3.50 -3.58
N GLU A 50 -0.27 4.13 -3.16
CA GLU A 50 -0.36 5.59 -2.91
C GLU A 50 0.57 6.05 -1.77
N LEU A 51 0.83 5.17 -0.80
CA LEU A 51 1.80 5.39 0.28
C LEU A 51 3.26 5.13 -0.17
N GLY A 52 3.49 4.80 -1.44
CA GLY A 52 4.81 4.56 -2.01
C GLY A 52 5.36 3.14 -1.79
N ASN A 53 4.51 2.17 -1.45
CA ASN A 53 4.94 0.78 -1.34
C ASN A 53 5.19 0.18 -2.74
N ALA A 54 6.46 -0.11 -3.05
CA ALA A 54 6.87 -0.63 -4.35
C ALA A 54 6.33 -2.04 -4.67
N GLU A 55 6.18 -2.92 -3.66
CA GLU A 55 5.60 -4.26 -3.86
C GLU A 55 4.11 -4.15 -4.23
N SER A 56 3.40 -3.23 -3.57
CA SER A 56 1.99 -2.97 -3.87
C SER A 56 1.78 -2.32 -5.24
N GLN A 57 2.67 -1.40 -5.64
CA GLN A 57 2.67 -0.83 -7.00
C GLN A 57 2.85 -1.91 -8.07
N TYR A 58 3.85 -2.80 -7.88
CA TYR A 58 4.07 -3.92 -8.80
C TYR A 58 2.86 -4.86 -8.89
N ASN A 59 2.31 -5.26 -7.74
CA ASN A 59 1.16 -6.17 -7.69
C ASN A 59 -0.10 -5.53 -8.29
N LEU A 60 -0.33 -4.24 -8.07
CA LEU A 60 -1.44 -3.50 -8.67
C LEU A 60 -1.27 -3.40 -10.20
N GLY A 61 -0.05 -3.13 -10.67
CA GLY A 61 0.27 -3.12 -12.10
C GLY A 61 0.01 -4.49 -12.75
N TYR A 62 0.40 -5.58 -12.08
CA TYR A 62 0.08 -6.94 -12.51
C TYR A 62 -1.43 -7.20 -12.56
N CYS A 63 -2.19 -6.77 -11.55
CA CYS A 63 -3.66 -6.90 -11.53
C CYS A 63 -4.29 -6.18 -12.72
N TYR A 64 -3.84 -4.96 -13.04
CA TYR A 64 -4.30 -4.20 -14.20
C TYR A 64 -3.87 -4.82 -15.53
N GLN A 65 -2.65 -5.36 -15.63
CA GLN A 65 -2.17 -6.02 -16.84
C GLN A 65 -2.97 -7.30 -17.14
N ALA A 66 -3.26 -8.09 -16.10
CA ALA A 66 -3.90 -9.39 -16.22
C ALA A 66 -5.44 -9.36 -16.11
N GLY A 67 -6.03 -8.22 -15.69
CA GLY A 67 -7.47 -8.12 -15.45
C GLY A 67 -7.94 -8.93 -14.24
N ILE A 68 -7.09 -9.05 -13.22
CA ILE A 68 -7.36 -9.85 -12.02
C ILE A 68 -7.83 -8.91 -10.90
N GLY A 69 -9.04 -9.11 -10.39
CA GLY A 69 -9.59 -8.24 -9.33
C GLY A 69 -10.04 -6.85 -9.81
N VAL A 70 -9.72 -6.49 -11.06
CA VAL A 70 -10.02 -5.23 -11.73
C VAL A 70 -10.21 -5.48 -13.22
N GLU A 71 -10.85 -4.53 -13.89
CA GLU A 71 -10.84 -4.49 -15.35
C GLU A 71 -9.41 -4.36 -15.88
N GLN A 72 -9.07 -5.17 -16.89
CA GLN A 72 -7.77 -5.12 -17.54
C GLN A 72 -7.54 -3.72 -18.13
N ASN A 73 -6.42 -3.09 -17.78
CA ASN A 73 -6.07 -1.77 -18.24
C ASN A 73 -4.54 -1.61 -18.31
N SER A 74 -3.98 -1.71 -19.50
CA SER A 74 -2.52 -1.62 -19.71
C SER A 74 -1.96 -0.23 -19.46
N GLU A 75 -2.77 0.83 -19.54
CA GLU A 75 -2.32 2.20 -19.24
C GLU A 75 -2.12 2.37 -17.73
N LYS A 76 -3.07 1.88 -16.92
CA LYS A 76 -2.95 1.88 -15.45
C LYS A 76 -1.91 0.91 -14.92
N ALA A 77 -1.49 -0.06 -15.72
CA ALA A 77 -0.47 -1.03 -15.31
C ALA A 77 0.94 -0.43 -15.22
N ILE A 78 1.19 0.73 -15.85
CA ILE A 78 2.51 1.37 -15.95
C ILE A 78 2.57 2.75 -15.28
N GLU A 79 1.48 3.21 -14.67
CA GLU A 79 1.37 4.48 -13.92
C GLU A 79 2.13 4.40 -12.58
#